data_AF-A0A7V1D123-F1
#
_entry.id   AF-A0A7V1D123-F1
#
_cell.length_a   1.000
_cell.length_b   1.000
_cell.length_c   1.000
_cell.angle_alpha   90.00
_cell.angle_beta   90.00
_cell.angle_gamma   90.00
#
_symmetry.space_group_name_H-M   'P 1'
#
loop_
_entity.id
_entity.type
_entity.pdbx_description
1 polymer ?
#
loop_
_entity_poly.entity_id
_entity_poly.type
_entity_poly.pdbx_seq_one_letter_code
_entity_poly.pdbx_strand_id
1 'polypeptide(L)'
;MDNPCAQDLVSLFEKTHQVLRFYHNKSQWPQIYPLLSQLAEQYYTLYNSHPNAMQAQLALYLDSHGYTTNLVVNQCVIISALCHSLSYDSKITQLLICVCLTNYLCVQTQTNKLALRQPLNLQEKKQWQSRHQLAVKLLQSANVPTEHIAGILARLNKYKQALLSTPKIMIYDGPTTLVALANIMAMNITYRTQNDHIDIYKAVADIYIRTPNLFAQQALKALIAHIGPYLPGSLIHYHDQQLTYIGKDSRQRHLLIALNEPQKTKWYSVKARLESNAKQRPSQDKRLLFSVWFNEHIVLPVEVVNFEKQQLLMLISQVKIQTEYSYGALAKLLNNHSATIELLREAVKPYNKEHLPGKDLRHCLSMVGLYNAPAIIQQVLFEQLVNHQAHPLMQHVQFRLQAIIRLLNLLVSHDKHNQFEHLALPVYGYVNYLIEYCSTTISRKTLYEKQLKSDVSMPFAWLFGVTIDDSEQLTAYLLELLGDNPWTHALLDAEQQQKQHLSAEAQLWVAIKLVVTKVFQPDAIQSSWQTHTFEQVLKRLDWQSSEQFYTQIPSLGLSNSV
;
A
#
# COMPACT_ATOMS: atom_id res chain seq x y z
N MET A 1 23.16 5.39 -7.14
CA MET A 1 22.39 6.29 -8.01
C MET A 1 22.81 7.69 -7.67
N ASP A 2 22.99 8.56 -8.66
CA ASP A 2 23.28 9.97 -8.42
C ASP A 2 22.09 10.64 -7.72
N ASN A 3 22.35 11.57 -6.79
CA ASN A 3 21.29 12.29 -6.09
C ASN A 3 20.48 13.11 -7.10
N PRO A 4 19.13 13.07 -7.04
CA PRO A 4 18.30 13.84 -7.96
C PRO A 4 18.62 15.34 -7.92
N CYS A 5 18.52 15.98 -9.07
CA CYS A 5 18.90 17.37 -9.28
C CYS A 5 17.82 18.17 -10.03
N ALA A 6 18.07 19.46 -10.25
CA ALA A 6 17.14 20.35 -10.96
C ALA A 6 16.81 19.87 -12.39
N GLN A 7 17.76 19.21 -13.07
CA GLN A 7 17.53 18.68 -14.42
C GLN A 7 16.55 17.50 -14.41
N ASP A 8 16.53 16.70 -13.35
CA ASP A 8 15.58 15.59 -13.21
C ASP A 8 14.15 16.11 -13.08
N LEU A 9 13.94 17.20 -12.32
CA LEU A 9 12.64 17.84 -12.20
C LEU A 9 12.19 18.47 -13.53
N VAL A 10 13.10 19.12 -14.26
CA VAL A 10 12.81 19.63 -15.62
C VAL A 10 12.41 18.49 -16.55
N SER A 11 13.20 17.40 -16.55
CA SER A 11 12.96 16.22 -17.37
C SER A 11 11.60 15.58 -17.06
N LEU A 12 11.24 15.51 -15.78
CA LEU A 12 9.95 14.98 -15.32
C LEU A 12 8.78 15.78 -15.88
N PHE A 13 8.84 17.12 -15.87
CA PHE A 13 7.79 17.96 -16.46
C PHE A 13 7.68 17.79 -17.97
N GLU A 14 8.80 17.83 -18.68
CA GLU A 14 8.84 17.67 -20.14
C GLU A 14 8.32 16.29 -20.56
N LYS A 15 8.75 15.22 -19.89
CA LYS A 15 8.26 13.86 -20.15
C LYS A 15 6.78 13.70 -19.81
N THR A 16 6.30 14.31 -18.71
CA THR A 16 4.88 14.32 -18.36
C THR A 16 4.05 15.03 -19.44
N HIS A 17 4.58 16.10 -20.02
CA HIS A 17 3.94 16.79 -21.13
C HIS A 17 3.91 15.98 -22.42
N GLN A 18 5.05 15.35 -22.75
CA GLN A 18 5.22 14.53 -23.93
C GLN A 18 4.27 13.34 -23.93
N VAL A 19 4.18 12.59 -22.81
CA VAL A 19 3.32 11.41 -22.72
C VAL A 19 1.85 11.73 -22.96
N LEU A 20 1.36 12.88 -22.48
CA LEU A 20 -0.01 13.34 -22.70
C LEU A 20 -0.30 13.67 -24.18
N ARG A 21 0.72 14.02 -24.96
CA ARG A 21 0.60 14.33 -26.40
C ARG A 21 0.74 13.10 -27.29
N PHE A 22 1.42 12.05 -26.83
CA PHE A 22 1.64 10.82 -27.60
C PHE A 22 0.35 10.12 -28.00
N TYR A 23 -0.74 10.27 -27.23
CA TYR A 23 -2.04 9.70 -27.60
C TYR A 23 -2.50 10.10 -29.01
N HIS A 24 -2.21 11.34 -29.43
CA HIS A 24 -2.61 11.85 -30.74
C HIS A 24 -1.75 11.32 -31.90
N ASN A 25 -0.63 10.65 -31.60
CA ASN A 25 0.26 10.07 -32.60
C ASN A 25 0.40 8.56 -32.40
N LYS A 26 -0.31 7.78 -33.24
CA LYS A 26 -0.33 6.31 -33.14
C LYS A 26 1.06 5.67 -33.23
N SER A 27 2.00 6.26 -33.97
CA SER A 27 3.37 5.72 -34.06
C SER A 27 4.14 5.80 -32.75
N GLN A 28 3.72 6.66 -31.82
CA GLN A 28 4.33 6.83 -30.50
C GLN A 28 3.68 5.97 -29.41
N TRP A 29 2.56 5.27 -29.70
CA TRP A 29 1.87 4.45 -28.72
C TRP A 29 2.75 3.38 -28.05
N PRO A 30 3.66 2.68 -28.76
CA PRO A 30 4.57 1.72 -28.13
C PRO A 30 5.50 2.33 -27.06
N GLN A 31 5.77 3.64 -27.14
CA GLN A 31 6.65 4.34 -26.20
C GLN A 31 5.92 4.79 -24.91
N ILE A 32 4.59 4.75 -24.90
CA ILE A 32 3.78 5.28 -23.79
C ILE A 32 4.04 4.48 -22.51
N TYR A 33 3.99 3.15 -22.56
CA TYR A 33 4.15 2.36 -21.34
C TYR A 33 5.54 2.46 -20.71
N PRO A 34 6.66 2.29 -21.46
CA PRO A 34 7.99 2.51 -20.92
C PRO A 34 8.14 3.90 -20.29
N LEU A 35 7.58 4.93 -20.92
CA LEU A 35 7.62 6.30 -20.41
C LEU A 35 6.77 6.48 -19.14
N LEU A 36 5.59 5.85 -19.04
CA LEU A 36 4.77 5.87 -17.83
C LEU A 36 5.47 5.19 -16.65
N SER A 37 6.12 4.05 -16.89
CA SER A 37 6.88 3.33 -15.87
C SER A 37 8.06 4.17 -15.38
N GLN A 38 8.84 4.73 -16.31
CA GLN A 38 9.96 5.63 -15.99
C GLN A 38 9.48 6.87 -15.22
N LEU A 39 8.39 7.49 -15.65
CA LEU A 39 7.83 8.64 -14.94
C LEU A 39 7.41 8.26 -13.53
N ALA A 40 6.72 7.13 -13.33
CA ALA A 40 6.29 6.69 -12.00
C ALA A 40 7.46 6.53 -11.03
N GLU A 41 8.55 5.91 -11.48
CA GLU A 41 9.80 5.77 -10.72
C GLU A 41 10.45 7.14 -10.43
N GLN A 42 10.51 8.03 -11.42
CA GLN A 42 11.08 9.37 -11.26
C GLN A 42 10.30 10.22 -10.26
N TYR A 43 8.95 10.22 -10.33
CA TYR A 43 8.11 10.90 -9.35
C TYR A 43 8.34 10.38 -7.93
N TYR A 44 8.40 9.05 -7.76
CA TYR A 44 8.67 8.42 -6.47
C TYR A 44 10.05 8.84 -5.93
N THR A 45 11.10 8.71 -6.74
CA THR A 45 12.49 8.97 -6.34
C THR A 45 12.72 10.45 -6.00
N LEU A 46 12.18 11.36 -6.82
CA LEU A 46 12.25 12.80 -6.54
C LEU A 46 11.48 13.19 -5.28
N TYR A 47 10.29 12.61 -5.07
CA TYR A 47 9.53 12.90 -3.86
C TYR A 47 10.22 12.37 -2.59
N ASN A 48 10.78 11.15 -2.65
CA ASN A 48 11.45 10.55 -1.49
C ASN A 48 12.72 11.31 -1.09
N SER A 49 13.49 11.79 -2.08
CA SER A 49 14.73 12.53 -1.83
C SER A 49 14.50 14.02 -1.53
N HIS A 50 13.62 14.68 -2.28
CA HIS A 50 13.41 16.13 -2.25
C HIS A 50 11.92 16.48 -2.21
N PRO A 51 11.19 16.15 -1.13
CA PRO A 51 9.74 16.36 -1.06
C PRO A 51 9.36 17.84 -1.21
N ASN A 52 10.19 18.78 -0.72
CA ASN A 52 9.92 20.21 -0.87
C ASN A 52 9.87 20.66 -2.34
N ALA A 53 10.72 20.10 -3.21
CA ALA A 53 10.75 20.40 -4.64
C ALA A 53 9.44 20.01 -5.33
N MET A 54 8.92 18.84 -4.96
CA MET A 54 7.68 18.29 -5.50
C MET A 54 6.46 19.00 -4.92
N GLN A 55 6.40 19.18 -3.59
CA GLN A 55 5.32 19.89 -2.91
C GLN A 55 5.18 21.34 -3.38
N ALA A 56 6.29 22.00 -3.74
CA ALA A 56 6.25 23.36 -4.28
C ALA A 56 5.40 23.49 -5.55
N GLN A 57 5.27 22.43 -6.34
CA GLN A 57 4.45 22.44 -7.55
C GLN A 57 2.95 22.59 -7.22
N LEU A 58 2.52 22.27 -6.00
CA LEU A 58 1.15 22.53 -5.56
C LEU A 58 0.85 24.02 -5.39
N ALA A 59 1.88 24.86 -5.21
CA ALA A 59 1.79 26.32 -5.13
C ALA A 59 2.25 27.04 -6.41
N LEU A 60 2.91 26.33 -7.34
CA LEU A 60 3.49 26.90 -8.56
C LEU A 60 2.86 26.28 -9.81
N TYR A 61 2.48 27.12 -10.77
CA TYR A 61 1.91 26.72 -12.05
C TYR A 61 2.89 27.06 -13.18
N LEU A 62 3.23 26.05 -13.99
CA LEU A 62 4.11 26.18 -15.14
C LEU A 62 3.32 26.60 -16.38
N ASP A 63 3.40 27.89 -16.73
CA ASP A 63 2.60 28.48 -17.81
C ASP A 63 2.83 27.83 -19.18
N SER A 64 4.07 27.39 -19.46
CA SER A 64 4.45 26.82 -20.75
C SER A 64 3.79 25.48 -21.07
N HIS A 65 3.18 24.81 -20.09
CA HIS A 65 2.78 23.41 -20.19
C HIS A 65 1.25 23.17 -20.16
N GLY A 66 0.45 24.23 -20.05
CA GLY A 66 -1.01 24.16 -20.07
C GLY A 66 -1.63 23.49 -18.83
N TYR A 67 -2.96 23.56 -18.73
CA TYR A 67 -3.69 23.14 -17.52
C TYR A 67 -3.55 21.64 -17.24
N THR A 68 -3.74 20.77 -18.23
CA THR A 68 -3.72 19.31 -18.01
C THR A 68 -2.38 18.82 -17.48
N THR A 69 -1.26 19.35 -17.97
CA THR A 69 0.07 18.92 -17.51
C THR A 69 0.25 19.27 -16.04
N ASN A 70 -0.06 20.52 -15.65
CA ASN A 70 0.00 20.96 -14.26
C ASN A 70 -0.97 20.16 -13.36
N LEU A 71 -2.18 19.84 -13.86
CA LEU A 71 -3.14 19.00 -13.14
C LEU A 71 -2.58 17.60 -12.86
N VAL A 72 -1.96 16.97 -13.86
CA VAL A 72 -1.37 15.63 -13.73
C VAL A 72 -0.17 15.65 -12.79
N VAL A 73 0.70 16.66 -12.89
CA VAL A 73 1.82 16.88 -11.95
C VAL A 73 1.29 17.01 -10.53
N ASN A 74 0.31 17.90 -10.31
CA ASN A 74 -0.32 18.09 -9.00
C ASN A 74 -0.89 16.77 -8.45
N GLN A 75 -1.59 15.99 -9.29
CA GLN A 75 -2.13 14.70 -8.89
C GLN A 75 -1.03 13.71 -8.49
N CYS A 76 0.08 13.65 -9.25
CA CYS A 76 1.21 12.77 -8.99
C CYS A 76 2.00 13.19 -7.73
N VAL A 77 2.13 14.50 -7.47
CA VAL A 77 2.73 15.02 -6.24
C VAL A 77 1.86 14.67 -5.02
N ILE A 78 0.54 14.89 -5.11
CA ILE A 78 -0.38 14.61 -4.00
C ILE A 78 -0.42 13.11 -3.69
N ILE A 79 -0.44 12.23 -4.69
CA ILE A 79 -0.42 10.79 -4.44
C ILE A 79 0.90 10.34 -3.83
N SER A 80 2.03 10.91 -4.26
CA SER A 80 3.35 10.65 -3.67
C SER A 80 3.38 11.09 -2.20
N ALA A 81 2.83 12.28 -1.90
CA ALA A 81 2.70 12.79 -0.53
C ALA A 81 1.81 11.92 0.35
N LEU A 82 0.67 11.47 -0.16
CA LEU A 82 -0.22 10.55 0.54
C LEU A 82 0.49 9.24 0.85
N CYS A 83 1.10 8.60 -0.14
CA CYS A 83 1.80 7.33 0.05
C CYS A 83 2.97 7.45 1.02
N HIS A 84 3.77 8.50 0.91
CA HIS A 84 4.88 8.75 1.84
C HIS A 84 4.37 9.00 3.26
N SER A 85 3.31 9.80 3.44
CA SER A 85 2.71 10.05 4.76
C SER A 85 2.10 8.82 5.43
N LEU A 86 1.74 7.81 4.62
CA LEU A 86 1.18 6.54 5.05
C LEU A 86 2.22 5.41 5.05
N SER A 87 3.49 5.72 4.79
CA SER A 87 4.60 4.78 4.73
C SER A 87 4.44 3.62 3.74
N TYR A 88 3.71 3.82 2.63
CA TYR A 88 3.55 2.79 1.61
C TYR A 88 4.83 2.56 0.81
N ASP A 89 5.03 1.31 0.37
CA ASP A 89 6.21 0.91 -0.37
C ASP A 89 6.31 1.57 -1.77
N SER A 90 7.48 1.43 -2.38
CA SER A 90 7.78 1.98 -3.70
C SER A 90 6.91 1.41 -4.81
N LYS A 91 6.63 0.10 -4.80
CA LYS A 91 5.86 -0.60 -5.85
C LYS A 91 4.42 -0.07 -5.89
N ILE A 92 3.76 0.03 -4.75
CA ILE A 92 2.41 0.60 -4.62
C ILE A 92 2.42 2.06 -5.03
N THR A 93 3.38 2.83 -4.53
CA THR A 93 3.46 4.26 -4.84
C THR A 93 3.60 4.50 -6.34
N GLN A 94 4.50 3.78 -7.01
CA GLN A 94 4.70 3.83 -8.45
C GLN A 94 3.45 3.37 -9.22
N LEU A 95 2.77 2.30 -8.79
CA LEU A 95 1.49 1.88 -9.37
C LEU A 95 0.46 3.01 -9.31
N LEU A 96 0.26 3.64 -8.15
CA LEU A 96 -0.73 4.71 -7.99
C LEU A 96 -0.36 5.97 -8.77
N ILE A 97 0.93 6.32 -8.87
CA ILE A 97 1.41 7.39 -9.76
C ILE A 97 1.10 7.04 -11.22
N CYS A 98 1.37 5.81 -11.66
CA CYS A 98 1.05 5.35 -13.01
C CYS A 98 -0.44 5.47 -13.32
N VAL A 99 -1.33 5.14 -12.37
CA VAL A 99 -2.78 5.40 -12.50
C VAL A 99 -3.07 6.89 -12.68
N CYS A 100 -2.42 7.77 -11.91
CA CYS A 100 -2.60 9.21 -12.00
C CYS A 100 -2.17 9.77 -13.37
N LEU A 101 -1.03 9.32 -13.89
CA LEU A 101 -0.55 9.65 -15.24
C LEU A 101 -1.52 9.16 -16.33
N THR A 102 -2.07 7.95 -16.17
CA THR A 102 -2.98 7.32 -17.13
C THR A 102 -4.37 7.98 -17.16
N ASN A 103 -4.83 8.55 -16.06
CA ASN A 103 -6.19 9.12 -15.89
C ASN A 103 -6.57 10.17 -16.95
N TYR A 104 -5.60 10.97 -17.43
CA TYR A 104 -5.82 12.04 -18.42
C TYR A 104 -5.13 11.80 -19.77
N LEU A 105 -4.48 10.65 -19.94
CA LEU A 105 -3.64 10.31 -21.10
C LEU A 105 -4.35 10.52 -22.44
N CYS A 106 -5.62 10.13 -22.54
CA CYS A 106 -6.37 10.19 -23.79
C CYS A 106 -7.22 11.45 -23.96
N VAL A 107 -7.13 12.44 -23.05
CA VAL A 107 -8.09 13.57 -23.00
C VAL A 107 -7.44 14.90 -22.66
N GLN A 108 -6.17 15.10 -23.03
CA GLN A 108 -5.45 16.34 -22.74
C GLN A 108 -6.17 17.56 -23.33
N THR A 109 -6.55 17.49 -24.61
CA THR A 109 -7.22 18.58 -25.33
C THR A 109 -8.57 18.93 -24.69
N GLN A 110 -9.39 17.93 -24.37
CA GLN A 110 -10.70 18.13 -23.75
C GLN A 110 -10.59 18.72 -22.35
N THR A 111 -9.63 18.25 -21.55
CA THR A 111 -9.36 18.80 -20.21
C THR A 111 -8.98 20.27 -20.28
N ASN A 112 -8.08 20.65 -21.20
CA ASN A 112 -7.67 22.05 -21.38
C ASN A 112 -8.85 22.95 -21.80
N LYS A 113 -9.70 22.49 -22.73
CA LYS A 113 -10.93 23.22 -23.11
C LYS A 113 -11.85 23.45 -21.93
N LEU A 114 -12.11 22.41 -21.13
CA LEU A 114 -12.97 22.50 -19.96
C LEU A 114 -12.42 23.49 -18.92
N ALA A 115 -11.10 23.52 -18.71
CA ALA A 115 -10.46 24.48 -17.81
C ALA A 115 -10.62 25.93 -18.28
N LEU A 116 -10.64 26.14 -19.61
CA LEU A 116 -10.92 27.44 -20.22
C LEU A 116 -12.42 27.75 -20.38
N ARG A 117 -13.31 26.90 -19.81
CA ARG A 117 -14.78 26.99 -19.94
C ARG A 117 -15.28 26.94 -21.40
N GLN A 118 -14.50 26.32 -22.28
CA GLN A 118 -14.89 26.10 -23.67
C GLN A 118 -15.76 24.84 -23.77
N PRO A 119 -16.87 24.87 -24.52
CA PRO A 119 -17.73 23.71 -24.68
C PRO A 119 -17.04 22.62 -25.49
N LEU A 120 -17.27 21.37 -25.09
CA LEU A 120 -16.87 20.19 -25.87
C LEU A 120 -17.92 19.89 -26.95
N ASN A 121 -17.47 19.55 -28.15
CA ASN A 121 -18.36 19.01 -29.19
C ASN A 121 -18.83 17.58 -28.84
N LEU A 122 -19.74 17.01 -29.64
CA LEU A 122 -20.33 15.69 -29.34
C LEU A 122 -19.27 14.56 -29.26
N GLN A 123 -18.30 14.56 -30.18
CA GLN A 123 -17.23 13.56 -30.21
C GLN A 123 -16.29 13.71 -29.00
N GLU A 124 -15.94 14.94 -28.65
CA GLU A 124 -15.11 15.27 -27.50
C GLU A 124 -15.79 14.89 -26.18
N LYS A 125 -17.11 15.10 -26.05
CA LYS A 125 -17.90 14.64 -24.91
C LYS A 125 -17.84 13.13 -24.76
N LYS A 126 -18.03 12.39 -25.87
CA LYS A 126 -17.94 10.92 -25.87
C LYS A 126 -16.54 10.45 -25.45
N GLN A 127 -15.49 11.06 -25.98
CA GLN A 127 -14.10 10.75 -25.61
C GLN A 127 -13.83 11.05 -24.13
N TRP A 128 -14.31 12.18 -23.61
CA TRP A 128 -14.19 12.55 -22.20
C TRP A 128 -14.84 11.54 -21.24
N GLN A 129 -16.05 11.10 -21.59
CA GLN A 129 -16.82 10.12 -20.82
C GLN A 129 -16.14 8.74 -20.83
N SER A 130 -15.60 8.31 -21.98
CA SER A 130 -14.93 7.01 -22.15
C SER A 130 -13.43 7.02 -21.84
N ARG A 131 -12.87 8.11 -21.32
CA ARG A 131 -11.42 8.32 -21.18
C ARG A 131 -10.67 7.17 -20.49
N HIS A 132 -11.26 6.60 -19.43
CA HIS A 132 -10.65 5.50 -18.67
C HIS A 132 -10.58 4.21 -19.48
N GLN A 133 -11.66 3.90 -20.21
CA GLN A 133 -11.70 2.73 -21.09
C GLN A 133 -10.73 2.88 -22.27
N LEU A 134 -10.60 4.10 -22.83
CA LEU A 134 -9.66 4.39 -23.90
C LEU A 134 -8.21 4.23 -23.43
N ALA A 135 -7.87 4.76 -22.26
CA ALA A 135 -6.53 4.64 -21.71
C ALA A 135 -6.16 3.18 -21.41
N VAL A 136 -7.08 2.39 -20.84
CA VAL A 136 -6.85 0.95 -20.63
C VAL A 136 -6.65 0.19 -21.95
N LYS A 137 -7.51 0.44 -22.96
CA LYS A 137 -7.35 -0.19 -24.29
C LYS A 137 -6.02 0.16 -24.94
N LEU A 138 -5.56 1.39 -24.77
CA LEU A 138 -4.25 1.84 -25.27
C LEU A 138 -3.11 1.05 -24.61
N LEU A 139 -3.12 0.92 -23.29
CA LEU A 139 -2.10 0.15 -22.58
C LEU A 139 -2.16 -1.36 -22.93
N GLN A 140 -3.35 -1.92 -23.06
CA GLN A 140 -3.53 -3.32 -23.50
C GLN A 140 -2.99 -3.56 -24.90
N SER A 141 -3.11 -2.59 -25.82
CA SER A 141 -2.54 -2.71 -27.17
C SER A 141 -1.00 -2.79 -27.20
N ALA A 142 -0.35 -2.42 -26.09
CA ALA A 142 1.09 -2.54 -25.90
C ALA A 142 1.50 -3.82 -25.15
N ASN A 143 0.60 -4.80 -24.99
CA ASN A 143 0.82 -6.05 -24.23
C ASN A 143 1.24 -5.85 -22.77
N VAL A 144 0.68 -4.82 -22.13
CA VAL A 144 0.98 -4.47 -20.74
C VAL A 144 -0.05 -5.10 -19.79
N PRO A 145 0.38 -5.71 -18.67
CA PRO A 145 -0.52 -6.08 -17.57
C PRO A 145 -1.18 -4.82 -16.99
N THR A 146 -2.49 -4.70 -17.15
CA THR A 146 -3.25 -3.46 -16.84
C THR A 146 -4.39 -3.70 -15.87
N GLU A 147 -4.52 -4.89 -15.30
CA GLU A 147 -5.67 -5.30 -14.49
C GLU A 147 -5.91 -4.35 -13.31
N HIS A 148 -4.83 -3.98 -12.60
CA HIS A 148 -4.91 -3.10 -11.44
C HIS A 148 -5.19 -1.65 -11.83
N ILE A 149 -4.52 -1.14 -12.88
CA ILE A 149 -4.77 0.20 -13.43
C ILE A 149 -6.23 0.31 -13.90
N ALA A 150 -6.70 -0.66 -14.68
CA ALA A 150 -8.06 -0.74 -15.18
C ALA A 150 -9.08 -0.83 -14.04
N GLY A 151 -8.81 -1.66 -13.03
CA GLY A 151 -9.65 -1.81 -11.85
C GLY A 151 -9.82 -0.51 -11.08
N ILE A 152 -8.75 0.27 -10.89
CA ILE A 152 -8.82 1.58 -10.22
C ILE A 152 -9.56 2.60 -11.10
N LEU A 153 -9.17 2.74 -12.36
CA LEU A 153 -9.77 3.72 -13.27
C LEU A 153 -11.28 3.49 -13.48
N ALA A 154 -11.72 2.22 -13.61
CA ALA A 154 -13.13 1.88 -13.78
C ALA A 154 -14.01 2.34 -12.60
N ARG A 155 -13.46 2.40 -11.38
CA ARG A 155 -14.17 2.79 -10.15
C ARG A 155 -13.96 4.26 -9.78
N LEU A 156 -12.97 4.93 -10.38
CA LEU A 156 -12.51 6.26 -9.96
C LEU A 156 -13.63 7.31 -9.92
N ASN A 157 -14.48 7.41 -10.95
CA ASN A 157 -15.56 8.41 -10.97
C ASN A 157 -16.59 8.17 -9.86
N LYS A 158 -16.95 6.90 -9.61
CA LYS A 158 -17.88 6.52 -8.52
C LYS A 158 -17.29 6.88 -7.16
N TYR A 159 -16.00 6.61 -6.95
CA TYR A 159 -15.31 6.92 -5.70
C TYR A 159 -15.19 8.44 -5.48
N LYS A 160 -14.91 9.21 -6.54
CA LYS A 160 -14.91 10.67 -6.45
C LYS A 160 -16.26 11.23 -6.02
N GLN A 161 -17.35 10.71 -6.59
CA GLN A 161 -18.70 11.12 -6.21
C GLN A 161 -18.99 10.72 -4.75
N ALA A 162 -18.69 9.47 -4.37
CA ALA A 162 -18.91 8.97 -3.02
C ALA A 162 -18.17 9.78 -1.94
N LEU A 163 -16.95 10.24 -2.22
CA LEU A 163 -16.17 11.07 -1.30
C LEU A 163 -16.74 12.47 -1.08
N LEU A 164 -17.63 12.94 -1.97
CA LEU A 164 -18.21 14.29 -1.95
C LEU A 164 -19.73 14.31 -1.70
N SER A 165 -20.40 13.15 -1.68
CA SER A 165 -21.86 13.04 -1.68
C SER A 165 -22.47 12.75 -0.31
N THR A 166 -23.69 13.25 -0.08
CA THR A 166 -24.39 13.17 1.20
C THR A 166 -25.30 11.94 1.43
N PRO A 167 -25.57 11.00 0.49
CA PRO A 167 -25.83 9.62 0.89
C PRO A 167 -24.48 8.89 1.06
N LYS A 168 -24.32 8.20 2.19
CA LYS A 168 -23.09 7.48 2.54
C LYS A 168 -22.89 6.26 1.63
N ILE A 169 -22.23 6.46 0.49
CA ILE A 169 -21.81 5.35 -0.36
C ILE A 169 -20.57 4.72 0.28
N MET A 170 -20.68 3.45 0.68
CA MET A 170 -19.54 2.74 1.23
C MET A 170 -18.48 2.50 0.14
N ILE A 171 -17.24 2.88 0.46
CA ILE A 171 -16.06 2.68 -0.38
C ILE A 171 -15.05 1.86 0.40
N TYR A 172 -14.44 0.91 -0.29
CA TYR A 172 -13.70 -0.20 0.31
C TYR A 172 -12.32 -0.37 -0.33
N ASP A 173 -12.14 0.09 -1.56
CA ASP A 173 -10.86 0.00 -2.27
C ASP A 173 -9.95 1.16 -1.86
N GLY A 174 -9.01 0.89 -0.95
CA GLY A 174 -8.00 1.85 -0.48
C GLY A 174 -7.24 2.52 -1.63
N PRO A 175 -6.68 1.76 -2.60
CA PRO A 175 -5.99 2.31 -3.77
C PRO A 175 -6.85 3.32 -4.57
N THR A 176 -8.09 2.95 -4.94
CA THR A 176 -8.99 3.87 -5.65
C THR A 176 -9.36 5.07 -4.80
N THR A 177 -9.51 4.91 -3.49
CA THR A 177 -9.80 6.03 -2.57
C THR A 177 -8.67 7.05 -2.59
N LEU A 178 -7.41 6.62 -2.50
CA LEU A 178 -6.25 7.53 -2.54
C LEU A 178 -6.14 8.27 -3.88
N VAL A 179 -6.30 7.56 -5.00
CA VAL A 179 -6.28 8.19 -6.34
C VAL A 179 -7.45 9.17 -6.52
N ALA A 180 -8.64 8.85 -5.97
CA ALA A 180 -9.79 9.75 -6.00
C ALA A 180 -9.55 11.01 -5.17
N LEU A 181 -8.97 10.88 -3.96
CA LEU A 181 -8.57 12.00 -3.11
C LEU A 181 -7.57 12.91 -3.83
N ALA A 182 -6.49 12.33 -4.36
CA ALA A 182 -5.48 13.06 -5.12
C ALA A 182 -6.09 13.79 -6.33
N ASN A 183 -7.00 13.13 -7.05
CA ASN A 183 -7.66 13.73 -8.20
C ASN A 183 -8.59 14.90 -7.83
N ILE A 184 -9.40 14.77 -6.78
CA ILE A 184 -10.29 15.85 -6.31
C ILE A 184 -9.46 17.05 -5.87
N MET A 185 -8.43 16.81 -5.04
CA MET A 185 -7.53 17.87 -4.57
C MET A 185 -6.84 18.56 -5.74
N ALA A 186 -6.20 17.80 -6.65
CA ALA A 186 -5.53 18.36 -7.83
C ALA A 186 -6.47 19.21 -8.68
N MET A 187 -7.71 18.73 -8.94
CA MET A 187 -8.71 19.50 -9.67
C MET A 187 -9.10 20.81 -8.96
N ASN A 188 -9.15 20.83 -7.63
CA ASN A 188 -9.52 22.02 -6.87
C ASN A 188 -8.40 23.06 -6.77
N ILE A 189 -7.14 22.62 -6.72
CA ILE A 189 -6.00 23.52 -6.54
C ILE A 189 -5.38 24.03 -7.83
N THR A 190 -5.55 23.31 -8.95
CA THR A 190 -4.86 23.65 -10.19
C THR A 190 -5.35 25.00 -10.70
N TYR A 191 -4.41 25.91 -10.94
CA TYR A 191 -4.64 27.29 -11.35
C TYR A 191 -5.55 27.36 -12.58
N ARG A 192 -6.52 28.26 -12.49
CA ARG A 192 -7.41 28.65 -13.60
C ARG A 192 -7.42 30.17 -13.70
N THR A 193 -7.49 30.69 -14.91
CA THR A 193 -7.46 32.15 -15.15
C THR A 193 -8.64 32.88 -14.52
N GLN A 194 -9.75 32.18 -14.25
CA GLN A 194 -10.91 32.69 -13.55
C GLN A 194 -10.71 32.79 -12.02
N ASN A 195 -9.57 32.32 -11.50
CA ASN A 195 -9.16 32.39 -10.09
C ASN A 195 -10.11 31.68 -9.10
N ASP A 196 -10.89 30.71 -9.57
CA ASP A 196 -11.87 29.93 -8.79
C ASP A 196 -11.26 28.67 -8.13
N HIS A 197 -9.96 28.42 -8.31
CA HIS A 197 -9.22 27.41 -7.57
C HIS A 197 -8.98 27.83 -6.11
N ILE A 198 -8.68 26.86 -5.26
CA ILE A 198 -8.43 27.04 -3.83
C ILE A 198 -7.03 26.52 -3.46
N ASP A 199 -6.55 26.83 -2.26
CA ASP A 199 -5.32 26.22 -1.76
C ASP A 199 -5.53 24.76 -1.32
N ILE A 200 -4.43 24.04 -1.14
CA ILE A 200 -4.45 22.62 -0.76
C ILE A 200 -5.06 22.38 0.62
N TYR A 201 -4.85 23.28 1.59
CA TYR A 201 -5.36 23.13 2.94
C TYR A 201 -6.89 23.20 2.96
N LYS A 202 -7.45 24.16 2.22
CA LYS A 202 -8.90 24.26 2.03
C LYS A 202 -9.47 23.06 1.27
N ALA A 203 -8.79 22.61 0.21
CA ALA A 203 -9.24 21.43 -0.54
C ALA A 203 -9.29 20.17 0.35
N VAL A 204 -8.28 19.97 1.21
CA VAL A 204 -8.26 18.88 2.19
C VAL A 204 -9.38 19.03 3.22
N ALA A 205 -9.54 20.22 3.81
CA ALA A 205 -10.55 20.47 4.82
C ALA A 205 -11.97 20.22 4.29
N ASP A 206 -12.28 20.71 3.08
CA ASP A 206 -13.57 20.52 2.44
C ASP A 206 -13.91 19.04 2.22
N ILE A 207 -12.92 18.22 1.81
CA ILE A 207 -13.13 16.77 1.64
C ILE A 207 -13.27 16.09 3.01
N TYR A 208 -12.41 16.43 3.96
CA TYR A 208 -12.39 15.81 5.30
C TYR A 208 -13.74 15.96 6.03
N ILE A 209 -14.34 17.15 5.96
CA ILE A 209 -15.62 17.45 6.61
C ILE A 209 -16.78 16.70 5.93
N ARG A 210 -16.72 16.50 4.60
CA ARG A 210 -17.81 15.89 3.83
C ARG A 210 -17.76 14.36 3.83
N THR A 211 -16.57 13.77 3.85
CA THR A 211 -16.44 12.32 3.70
C THR A 211 -16.68 11.59 5.03
N PRO A 212 -17.58 10.60 5.09
CA PRO A 212 -17.74 9.75 6.27
C PRO A 212 -16.75 8.56 6.29
N ASN A 213 -15.90 8.42 5.28
CA ASN A 213 -14.99 7.29 5.16
C ASN A 213 -13.77 7.49 6.08
N LEU A 214 -13.64 6.63 7.09
CA LEU A 214 -12.58 6.73 8.10
C LEU A 214 -11.18 6.61 7.48
N PHE A 215 -10.99 5.72 6.52
CA PHE A 215 -9.70 5.57 5.82
C PHE A 215 -9.32 6.86 5.07
N ALA A 216 -10.27 7.49 4.36
CA ALA A 216 -10.04 8.76 3.69
C ALA A 216 -9.72 9.89 4.69
N GLN A 217 -10.44 9.96 5.81
CA GLN A 217 -10.16 10.93 6.87
C GLN A 217 -8.76 10.75 7.48
N GLN A 218 -8.36 9.51 7.74
CA GLN A 218 -7.03 9.18 8.24
C GLN A 218 -5.94 9.57 7.22
N ALA A 219 -6.13 9.25 5.94
CA ALA A 219 -5.22 9.61 4.88
C ALA A 219 -5.05 11.14 4.73
N LEU A 220 -6.15 11.90 4.83
CA LEU A 220 -6.11 13.37 4.78
C LEU A 220 -5.40 13.98 6.00
N LYS A 221 -5.58 13.40 7.19
CA LYS A 221 -4.83 13.82 8.40
C LYS A 221 -3.34 13.55 8.26
N ALA A 222 -2.97 12.35 7.80
CA ALA A 222 -1.59 11.97 7.56
C ALA A 222 -0.92 12.92 6.54
N LEU A 223 -1.63 13.25 5.45
CA LEU A 223 -1.15 14.19 4.43
C LEU A 223 -0.81 15.56 5.03
N ILE A 224 -1.72 16.16 5.82
CA ILE A 224 -1.49 17.49 6.42
C ILE A 224 -0.41 17.45 7.49
N ALA A 225 -0.33 16.37 8.27
CA ALA A 225 0.76 16.18 9.22
C ALA A 225 2.13 16.12 8.52
N HIS A 226 2.18 15.48 7.34
CA HIS A 226 3.39 15.37 6.54
C HIS A 226 3.78 16.68 5.83
N ILE A 227 2.85 17.40 5.20
CA ILE A 227 3.12 18.70 4.56
C ILE A 227 3.45 19.77 5.62
N GLY A 228 2.79 19.69 6.78
CA GLY A 228 2.90 20.68 7.83
C GLY A 228 2.14 21.98 7.52
N PRO A 229 2.33 23.01 8.35
CA PRO A 229 1.53 24.25 8.29
C PRO A 229 1.90 25.20 7.15
N TYR A 230 3.05 24.99 6.49
CA TYR A 230 3.56 25.86 5.43
C TYR A 230 3.96 25.01 4.23
N LEU A 231 3.23 25.16 3.13
CA LEU A 231 3.51 24.48 1.88
C LEU A 231 4.73 25.15 1.18
N PRO A 232 5.77 24.42 0.78
CA PRO A 232 6.83 24.94 -0.08
C PRO A 232 6.27 25.67 -1.31
N GLY A 233 6.94 26.73 -1.77
CA GLY A 233 6.47 27.57 -2.88
C GLY A 233 5.38 28.60 -2.51
N SER A 234 4.82 28.54 -1.30
CA SER A 234 3.84 29.53 -0.82
C SER A 234 4.43 30.94 -0.74
N LEU A 235 3.56 31.93 -0.95
CA LEU A 235 3.91 33.34 -0.77
C LEU A 235 3.81 33.73 0.71
N ILE A 236 4.85 34.38 1.22
CA ILE A 236 4.94 34.89 2.59
C ILE A 236 5.11 36.41 2.54
N HIS A 237 4.35 37.14 3.35
CA HIS A 237 4.62 38.56 3.60
C HIS A 237 5.47 38.68 4.86
N TYR A 238 6.68 39.22 4.73
CA TYR A 238 7.63 39.38 5.83
C TYR A 238 8.39 40.69 5.71
N HIS A 239 8.27 41.57 6.73
CA HIS A 239 8.85 42.93 6.74
C HIS A 239 8.63 43.69 5.41
N ASP A 240 7.36 43.82 5.00
CA ASP A 240 6.93 44.51 3.77
C ASP A 240 7.52 43.95 2.47
N GLN A 241 8.12 42.76 2.51
CA GLN A 241 8.60 42.04 1.34
C GLN A 241 7.76 40.79 1.12
N GLN A 242 7.44 40.53 -0.15
CA GLN A 242 6.83 39.30 -0.59
C GLN A 242 7.93 38.28 -0.89
N LEU A 243 8.02 37.24 -0.07
CA LEU A 243 9.01 36.18 -0.14
C LEU A 243 8.35 34.85 -0.51
N THR A 244 9.13 33.88 -0.94
CA THR A 244 8.66 32.51 -1.17
C THR A 244 9.19 31.58 -0.08
N TYR A 245 8.30 30.79 0.52
CA TYR A 245 8.69 29.77 1.49
C TYR A 245 9.36 28.57 0.82
N ILE A 246 10.50 28.14 1.33
CA ILE A 246 11.25 26.99 0.80
C ILE A 246 11.13 25.76 1.68
N GLY A 247 11.26 25.92 2.99
CA GLY A 247 11.32 24.81 3.94
C GLY A 247 11.99 25.23 5.23
N LYS A 248 12.74 24.30 5.83
CA LYS A 248 13.50 24.55 7.06
C LYS A 248 14.98 24.22 6.90
N ASP A 249 15.81 24.93 7.66
CA ASP A 249 17.23 24.64 7.83
C ASP A 249 17.48 23.62 8.95
N SER A 250 18.74 23.21 9.13
CA SER A 250 19.18 22.24 10.14
C SER A 250 18.89 22.67 11.58
N ARG A 251 18.65 23.97 11.80
CA ARG A 251 18.28 24.57 13.08
C ARG A 251 16.76 24.76 13.22
N GLN A 252 15.97 24.15 12.33
CA GLN A 252 14.51 24.23 12.29
C GLN A 252 13.96 25.65 12.08
N ARG A 253 14.75 26.57 11.52
CA ARG A 253 14.31 27.92 11.14
C ARG A 253 13.71 27.88 9.75
N HIS A 254 12.75 28.76 9.49
CA HIS A 254 12.10 28.87 8.19
C HIS A 254 13.04 29.50 7.16
N LEU A 255 13.17 28.86 6.01
CA LEU A 255 13.92 29.36 4.86
C LEU A 255 12.98 30.05 3.88
N LEU A 256 13.29 31.30 3.55
CA LEU A 256 12.56 32.12 2.59
C LEU A 256 13.51 32.61 1.50
N ILE A 257 13.00 32.84 0.29
CA ILE A 257 13.76 33.47 -0.79
C ILE A 257 13.07 34.71 -1.36
N ALA A 258 13.87 35.67 -1.80
CA ALA A 258 13.48 36.74 -2.71
C ALA A 258 14.10 36.52 -4.09
N LEU A 259 13.32 36.79 -5.13
CA LEU A 259 13.71 36.63 -6.54
C LEU A 259 13.71 37.96 -7.30
N ASN A 260 13.77 39.07 -6.57
CA ASN A 260 13.66 40.44 -7.09
C ASN A 260 14.78 40.79 -8.09
N GLU A 261 15.92 40.09 -8.01
CA GLU A 261 17.05 40.26 -8.93
C GLU A 261 17.05 39.13 -9.99
N PRO A 262 17.23 39.42 -11.29
CA PRO A 262 17.13 38.42 -12.37
C PRO A 262 18.13 37.26 -12.26
N GLN A 263 19.30 37.49 -11.65
CA GLN A 263 20.38 36.50 -11.60
C GLN A 263 20.72 36.02 -10.19
N LYS A 264 20.18 36.66 -9.14
CA LYS A 264 20.53 36.35 -7.75
C LYS A 264 19.30 35.93 -6.95
N THR A 265 19.45 34.85 -6.18
CA THR A 265 18.47 34.40 -5.19
C THR A 265 18.95 34.81 -3.82
N LYS A 266 18.19 35.66 -3.11
CA LYS A 266 18.53 36.07 -1.75
C LYS A 266 17.79 35.17 -0.75
N TRP A 267 18.54 34.54 0.15
CA TRP A 267 18.02 33.63 1.17
C TRP A 267 17.88 34.32 2.52
N TYR A 268 16.82 33.96 3.24
CA TYR A 268 16.54 34.42 4.60
C TYR A 268 16.27 33.20 5.48
N SER A 269 16.86 33.16 6.68
CA SER A 269 16.57 32.16 7.72
C SER A 269 15.93 32.89 8.90
N VAL A 270 14.67 32.57 9.21
CA VAL A 270 13.86 33.30 10.20
C VAL A 270 13.20 32.36 11.20
N LYS A 271 13.08 32.84 12.45
CA LYS A 271 12.35 32.14 13.53
C LYS A 271 11.13 32.98 13.90
N ALA A 272 10.11 32.93 13.05
CA ALA A 272 8.87 33.69 13.21
C ALA A 272 7.68 32.85 12.73
N ARG A 273 6.49 33.15 13.26
CA ARG A 273 5.24 32.66 12.67
C ARG A 273 5.02 33.39 11.35
N LEU A 274 4.77 32.64 10.29
CA LEU A 274 4.60 33.19 8.95
C LEU A 274 3.11 33.30 8.60
N GLU A 275 2.75 34.37 7.90
CA GLU A 275 1.49 34.49 7.19
C GLU A 275 1.69 33.98 5.76
N SER A 276 1.06 32.86 5.44
CA SER A 276 1.31 32.11 4.21
C SER A 276 0.09 32.04 3.32
N ASN A 277 0.28 32.32 2.03
CA ASN A 277 -0.68 32.06 0.98
C ASN A 277 -0.18 30.92 0.09
N ALA A 278 -0.83 29.76 0.23
CA ALA A 278 -0.51 28.52 -0.48
C ALA A 278 -1.31 28.32 -1.78
N LYS A 279 -2.04 29.34 -2.24
CA LYS A 279 -2.83 29.25 -3.47
C LYS A 279 -1.90 29.17 -4.68
N GLN A 280 -2.17 28.23 -5.59
CA GLN A 280 -1.33 28.03 -6.77
C GLN A 280 -1.30 29.28 -7.66
N ARG A 281 -0.10 29.66 -8.13
CA ARG A 281 0.11 30.84 -8.97
C ARG A 281 1.03 30.56 -10.16
N PRO A 282 0.83 31.24 -11.30
CA PRO A 282 1.72 31.13 -12.44
C PRO A 282 3.14 31.60 -12.09
N SER A 283 4.14 30.95 -12.68
CA SER A 283 5.54 31.36 -12.59
C SER A 283 6.28 31.03 -13.88
N GLN A 284 7.14 31.95 -14.31
CA GLN A 284 8.07 31.76 -15.44
C GLN A 284 9.52 31.68 -14.97
N ASP A 285 9.79 31.96 -13.70
CA ASP A 285 11.13 31.93 -13.15
C ASP A 285 11.61 30.47 -12.99
N LYS A 286 12.48 30.03 -13.89
CA LYS A 286 13.07 28.69 -13.89
C LYS A 286 13.83 28.39 -12.59
N ARG A 287 14.36 29.41 -11.91
CA ARG A 287 15.08 29.21 -10.65
C ARG A 287 14.12 28.70 -9.59
N LEU A 288 12.97 29.37 -9.49
CA LEU A 288 11.89 29.00 -8.58
C LEU A 288 11.23 27.69 -8.97
N LEU A 289 11.00 27.46 -10.25
CA LEU A 289 10.33 26.24 -10.69
C LEU A 289 11.18 24.99 -10.43
N PHE A 290 12.51 25.10 -10.59
CA PHE A 290 13.37 23.91 -10.67
C PHE A 290 14.61 23.91 -9.77
N SER A 291 15.35 25.03 -9.67
CA SER A 291 16.72 24.97 -9.12
C SER A 291 16.83 25.16 -7.60
N VAL A 292 16.01 26.04 -7.01
CA VAL A 292 16.19 26.46 -5.61
C VAL A 292 15.96 25.34 -4.60
N TRP A 293 15.29 24.27 -5.01
CA TRP A 293 14.91 23.14 -4.16
C TRP A 293 16.02 22.13 -3.89
N PHE A 294 17.13 22.23 -4.63
CA PHE A 294 18.29 21.34 -4.54
C PHE A 294 19.47 22.04 -3.87
N ASN A 295 19.18 23.05 -3.05
CA ASN A 295 20.19 23.82 -2.34
C ASN A 295 20.56 23.16 -1.01
N GLU A 296 21.85 23.17 -0.67
CA GLU A 296 22.42 22.58 0.56
C GLU A 296 21.83 23.13 1.87
N HIS A 297 21.22 24.32 1.86
CA HIS A 297 20.60 24.91 3.04
C HIS A 297 19.32 24.17 3.47
N ILE A 298 18.70 23.41 2.57
CA ILE A 298 17.45 22.69 2.82
C ILE A 298 17.77 21.37 3.53
N VAL A 299 17.14 21.13 4.67
CA VAL A 299 17.24 19.82 5.33
C VAL A 299 16.49 18.79 4.52
N LEU A 300 17.22 17.79 4.07
CA LEU A 300 16.62 16.60 3.48
C LEU A 300 16.05 15.72 4.59
N PRO A 301 14.91 15.05 4.35
CA PRO A 301 14.43 14.01 5.25
C PRO A 301 15.53 12.97 5.44
N VAL A 302 15.81 12.58 6.69
CA VAL A 302 16.65 11.41 6.94
C VAL A 302 15.84 10.19 6.50
N GLU A 303 16.38 9.40 5.56
CA GLU A 303 15.78 8.11 5.25
C GLU A 303 15.74 7.29 6.54
N VAL A 304 14.52 7.05 7.04
CA VAL A 304 14.31 6.07 8.09
C VAL A 304 14.46 4.72 7.39
N VAL A 305 15.70 4.23 7.31
CA VAL A 305 15.94 2.81 7.03
C VAL A 305 15.06 2.04 8.00
N ASN A 306 14.27 1.09 7.51
CA ASN A 306 13.35 0.30 8.33
C ASN A 306 14.15 -0.70 9.18
N PHE A 307 14.95 -0.16 10.09
CA PHE A 307 15.84 -0.85 11.00
C PHE A 307 15.07 -1.82 11.88
N GLU A 308 13.85 -1.43 12.30
CA GLU A 308 12.96 -2.29 13.07
C GLU A 308 12.56 -3.55 12.27
N LYS A 309 12.14 -3.42 11.01
CA LYS A 309 11.84 -4.59 10.16
C LYS A 309 13.06 -5.51 10.01
N GLN A 310 14.24 -4.94 9.76
CA GLN A 310 15.47 -5.74 9.63
C GLN A 310 15.82 -6.47 10.93
N GLN A 311 15.67 -5.79 12.07
CA GLN A 311 15.86 -6.42 13.39
C GLN A 311 14.88 -7.56 13.63
N LEU A 312 13.60 -7.39 13.28
CA LEU A 312 12.59 -8.44 13.41
C LEU A 312 12.91 -9.66 12.53
N LEU A 313 13.29 -9.45 11.26
CA LEU A 313 13.69 -10.54 10.36
C LEU A 313 14.93 -11.28 10.86
N MET A 314 15.94 -10.55 11.36
CA MET A 314 17.12 -11.15 11.99
C MET A 314 16.75 -11.97 13.23
N LEU A 315 15.82 -11.48 14.04
CA LEU A 315 15.40 -12.19 15.25
C LEU A 315 14.62 -13.47 14.90
N ILE A 316 13.76 -13.43 13.89
CA ILE A 316 13.05 -14.62 13.37
C ILE A 316 14.04 -15.67 12.87
N SER A 317 15.08 -15.26 12.13
CA SER A 317 16.08 -16.21 11.63
C SER A 317 16.97 -16.80 12.74
N GLN A 318 17.12 -16.12 13.88
CA GLN A 318 17.87 -16.63 15.03
C GLN A 318 17.07 -17.57 15.94
N VAL A 319 15.75 -17.41 16.00
CA VAL A 319 14.88 -18.29 16.78
C VAL A 319 14.50 -19.49 15.90
N LYS A 320 15.03 -20.67 16.20
CA LYS A 320 14.83 -21.90 15.41
C LYS A 320 14.04 -22.94 16.18
N ILE A 321 12.93 -23.40 15.64
CA ILE A 321 11.97 -24.31 16.27
C ILE A 321 12.61 -25.66 16.63
N GLN A 322 13.50 -26.19 15.79
CA GLN A 322 14.15 -27.48 16.04
C GLN A 322 15.44 -27.37 16.88
N THR A 323 15.74 -26.18 17.43
CA THR A 323 16.90 -25.98 18.30
C THR A 323 16.53 -26.17 19.77
N GLU A 324 17.35 -26.93 20.49
CA GLU A 324 17.21 -27.06 21.94
C GLU A 324 17.63 -25.76 22.64
N TYR A 325 16.68 -25.10 23.29
CA TYR A 325 16.94 -23.89 24.06
C TYR A 325 16.86 -24.12 25.56
N SER A 326 17.64 -23.33 26.31
CA SER A 326 17.37 -23.04 27.71
C SER A 326 16.58 -21.75 27.85
N TYR A 327 15.84 -21.59 28.95
CA TYR A 327 15.16 -20.32 29.26
C TYR A 327 16.14 -19.14 29.31
N GLY A 328 17.38 -19.37 29.78
CA GLY A 328 18.42 -18.34 29.82
C GLY A 328 18.86 -17.90 28.42
N ALA A 329 18.97 -18.82 27.47
CA ALA A 329 19.34 -18.51 26.09
C ALA A 329 18.28 -17.66 25.39
N LEU A 330 17.00 -18.06 25.47
CA LEU A 330 15.88 -17.30 24.90
C LEU A 330 15.72 -15.93 25.59
N ALA A 331 15.88 -15.88 26.92
CA ALA A 331 15.82 -14.62 27.66
C ALA A 331 16.92 -13.64 27.20
N LYS A 332 18.15 -14.14 26.99
CA LYS A 332 19.26 -13.32 26.50
C LYS A 332 19.01 -12.79 25.09
N LEU A 333 18.45 -13.63 24.21
CA LEU A 333 18.14 -13.27 22.83
C LEU A 333 17.06 -12.17 22.75
N LEU A 334 16.07 -12.19 23.66
CA LEU A 334 14.97 -11.21 23.67
C LEU A 334 15.19 -9.99 24.56
N ASN A 335 16.24 -9.95 25.39
CA ASN A 335 16.38 -8.98 26.49
C ASN A 335 16.32 -7.50 26.05
N ASN A 336 16.71 -7.21 24.80
CA ASN A 336 16.72 -5.85 24.24
C ASN A 336 15.48 -5.53 23.39
N HIS A 337 14.47 -6.40 23.36
CA HIS A 337 13.28 -6.29 22.52
C HIS A 337 12.01 -6.11 23.38
N SER A 338 11.93 -4.98 24.11
CA SER A 338 10.85 -4.71 25.07
C SER A 338 9.45 -4.79 24.46
N ALA A 339 9.25 -4.27 23.24
CA ALA A 339 7.97 -4.35 22.53
C ALA A 339 7.55 -5.80 22.24
N THR A 340 8.50 -6.65 21.83
CA THR A 340 8.27 -8.08 21.60
C THR A 340 7.93 -8.79 22.91
N ILE A 341 8.60 -8.46 24.02
CA ILE A 341 8.30 -9.03 25.33
C ILE A 341 6.88 -8.68 25.77
N GLU A 342 6.44 -7.43 25.61
CA GLU A 342 5.07 -7.02 25.97
C GLU A 342 4.01 -7.76 25.15
N LEU A 343 4.20 -7.91 23.84
CA LEU A 343 3.29 -8.70 23.01
C LEU A 343 3.33 -10.19 23.38
N LEU A 344 4.49 -10.73 23.73
CA LEU A 344 4.61 -12.10 24.21
C LEU A 344 3.80 -12.32 25.49
N ARG A 345 3.81 -11.37 26.43
CA ARG A 345 3.01 -11.43 27.67
C ARG A 345 1.52 -11.58 27.37
N GLU A 346 1.03 -10.94 26.32
CA GLU A 346 -0.35 -11.04 25.86
C GLU A 346 -0.62 -12.36 25.13
N ALA A 347 0.29 -12.79 24.25
CA ALA A 347 0.14 -14.00 23.44
C ALA A 347 0.06 -15.28 24.30
N VAL A 348 0.69 -15.31 25.48
CA VAL A 348 0.70 -16.50 26.35
C VAL A 348 -0.54 -16.67 27.24
N LYS A 349 -1.50 -15.74 27.22
CA LYS A 349 -2.75 -15.84 28.01
C LYS A 349 -3.44 -17.21 27.93
N PRO A 350 -3.56 -17.85 26.75
CA PRO A 350 -4.27 -19.13 26.64
C PRO A 350 -3.63 -20.29 27.41
N TYR A 351 -2.35 -20.20 27.82
CA TYR A 351 -1.63 -21.30 28.48
C TYR A 351 -1.77 -21.32 30.00
N ASN A 352 -2.47 -20.33 30.60
CA ASN A 352 -2.85 -20.41 32.01
C ASN A 352 -4.37 -20.49 32.19
N LYS A 353 -4.79 -21.09 33.30
CA LYS A 353 -6.21 -21.29 33.62
C LYS A 353 -6.97 -19.96 33.77
N GLU A 354 -6.29 -18.93 34.26
CA GLU A 354 -6.87 -17.62 34.57
C GLU A 354 -6.97 -16.69 33.34
N HIS A 355 -6.39 -17.09 32.20
CA HIS A 355 -6.29 -16.31 30.97
C HIS A 355 -5.62 -14.93 31.17
N LEU A 356 -4.67 -14.87 32.10
CA LEU A 356 -3.96 -13.64 32.49
C LEU A 356 -2.64 -13.49 31.72
N PRO A 357 -2.20 -12.25 31.46
CA PRO A 357 -0.94 -12.02 30.78
C PRO A 357 0.26 -12.50 31.61
N GLY A 358 1.34 -12.83 30.92
CA GLY A 358 2.63 -13.08 31.55
C GLY A 358 3.10 -11.89 32.41
N LYS A 359 3.90 -12.16 33.44
CA LYS A 359 4.39 -11.12 34.37
C LYS A 359 5.68 -10.50 33.85
N ASP A 360 6.60 -11.37 33.44
CA ASP A 360 7.88 -11.07 32.84
C ASP A 360 8.21 -12.14 31.78
N LEU A 361 9.32 -11.96 31.06
CA LEU A 361 9.74 -12.87 30.02
C LEU A 361 9.93 -14.31 30.52
N ARG A 362 10.53 -14.53 31.69
CA ARG A 362 10.75 -15.89 32.20
C ARG A 362 9.41 -16.57 32.53
N HIS A 363 8.47 -15.82 33.10
CA HIS A 363 7.12 -16.31 33.36
C HIS A 363 6.44 -16.73 32.04
N CYS A 364 6.54 -15.90 30.99
CA CYS A 364 5.98 -16.23 29.67
C CYS A 364 6.54 -17.54 29.11
N LEU A 365 7.87 -17.68 29.11
CA LEU A 365 8.52 -18.88 28.59
C LEU A 365 8.12 -20.12 29.41
N SER A 366 8.00 -19.99 30.73
CA SER A 366 7.62 -21.10 31.60
C SER A 366 6.17 -21.55 31.44
N MET A 367 5.26 -20.63 31.12
CA MET A 367 3.83 -20.95 30.91
C MET A 367 3.64 -21.82 29.66
N VAL A 368 4.43 -21.54 28.63
CA VAL A 368 4.33 -22.19 27.31
C VAL A 368 5.16 -23.48 27.27
N GLY A 369 6.24 -23.53 28.04
CA GLY A 369 7.23 -24.61 28.00
C GLY A 369 8.26 -24.42 26.87
N LEU A 370 9.46 -24.97 27.07
CA LEU A 370 10.59 -24.80 26.15
C LEU A 370 10.32 -25.30 24.73
N TYR A 371 9.45 -26.29 24.58
CA TYR A 371 9.13 -26.88 23.29
C TYR A 371 8.35 -25.92 22.37
N ASN A 372 7.34 -25.24 22.92
CA ASN A 372 6.50 -24.30 22.16
C ASN A 372 7.03 -22.86 22.20
N ALA A 373 7.94 -22.53 23.13
CA ALA A 373 8.43 -21.17 23.32
C ALA A 373 9.03 -20.55 22.04
N PRO A 374 9.89 -21.23 21.26
CA PRO A 374 10.40 -20.69 19.99
C PRO A 374 9.27 -20.33 19.01
N ALA A 375 8.25 -21.18 18.90
CA ALA A 375 7.15 -20.97 17.97
C ALA A 375 6.29 -19.76 18.33
N ILE A 376 5.97 -19.57 19.62
CA ILE A 376 5.21 -18.38 20.06
C ILE A 376 6.04 -17.10 19.90
N ILE A 377 7.34 -17.16 20.19
CA ILE A 377 8.23 -16.02 19.95
C ILE A 377 8.20 -15.64 18.46
N GLN A 378 8.39 -16.61 17.57
CA GLN A 378 8.31 -16.36 16.13
C GLN A 378 6.93 -15.83 15.71
N GLN A 379 5.84 -16.35 16.28
CA GLN A 379 4.48 -15.86 15.99
C GLN A 379 4.37 -14.37 16.31
N VAL A 380 4.78 -13.97 17.52
CA VAL A 380 4.77 -12.55 17.93
C VAL A 380 5.62 -11.70 16.99
N LEU A 381 6.78 -12.19 16.58
CA LEU A 381 7.65 -11.48 15.65
C LEU A 381 7.02 -11.31 14.26
N PHE A 382 6.35 -12.34 13.73
CA PHE A 382 5.64 -12.19 12.46
C PHE A 382 4.40 -11.29 12.58
N GLU A 383 3.64 -11.38 13.66
CA GLU A 383 2.54 -10.45 13.92
C GLU A 383 3.05 -9.01 13.95
N GLN A 384 4.20 -8.77 14.59
CA GLN A 384 4.89 -7.48 14.53
C GLN A 384 5.25 -7.13 13.09
N LEU A 385 5.90 -8.01 12.32
CA LEU A 385 6.27 -7.75 10.93
C LEU A 385 5.07 -7.35 10.06
N VAL A 386 3.99 -8.12 10.10
CA VAL A 386 2.75 -7.84 9.35
C VAL A 386 2.17 -6.49 9.75
N ASN A 387 2.19 -6.16 11.05
CA ASN A 387 1.69 -4.89 11.56
C ASN A 387 2.60 -3.68 11.27
N HIS A 388 3.91 -3.89 11.07
CA HIS A 388 4.86 -2.84 10.70
C HIS A 388 4.76 -2.45 9.23
N GLN A 389 4.25 -3.33 8.37
CA GLN A 389 4.13 -3.03 6.95
C GLN A 389 2.88 -2.19 6.69
N ALA A 390 3.02 -1.12 5.92
CA ALA A 390 1.89 -0.29 5.53
C ALA A 390 1.35 -0.74 4.18
N HIS A 391 0.04 -0.96 4.11
CA HIS A 391 -0.64 -1.34 2.87
C HIS A 391 -2.04 -0.69 2.80
N PRO A 392 -2.50 -0.20 1.63
CA PRO A 392 -3.85 0.37 1.47
C PRO A 392 -5.00 -0.60 1.82
N LEU A 393 -4.72 -1.90 1.86
CA LEU A 393 -5.65 -2.98 2.23
C LEU A 393 -5.22 -3.70 3.52
N MET A 394 -4.37 -3.11 4.36
CA MET A 394 -3.80 -3.82 5.52
C MET A 394 -4.88 -4.38 6.47
N GLN A 395 -5.94 -3.62 6.75
CA GLN A 395 -7.06 -4.10 7.56
C GLN A 395 -7.71 -5.37 6.98
N HIS A 396 -7.81 -5.47 5.65
CA HIS A 396 -8.35 -6.64 4.98
C HIS A 396 -7.38 -7.83 5.09
N VAL A 397 -6.08 -7.60 4.92
CA VAL A 397 -5.05 -8.63 5.04
C VAL A 397 -5.03 -9.19 6.46
N GLN A 398 -5.01 -8.32 7.48
CA GLN A 398 -5.07 -8.70 8.90
C GLN A 398 -6.34 -9.49 9.22
N PHE A 399 -7.49 -9.05 8.72
CA PHE A 399 -8.76 -9.76 8.93
C PHE A 399 -8.72 -11.18 8.35
N ARG A 400 -8.22 -11.34 7.11
CA ARG A 400 -8.08 -12.67 6.49
C ARG A 400 -7.07 -13.54 7.21
N LEU A 401 -5.92 -13.00 7.58
CA LEU A 401 -4.92 -13.71 8.37
C LEU A 401 -5.53 -14.24 9.67
N GLN A 402 -6.19 -13.38 10.45
CA GLN A 402 -6.87 -13.79 11.69
C GLN A 402 -7.96 -14.83 11.44
N ALA A 403 -8.74 -14.71 10.36
CA ALA A 403 -9.74 -15.70 10.00
C ALA A 403 -9.12 -17.07 9.68
N ILE A 404 -8.02 -17.10 8.91
CA ILE A 404 -7.29 -18.33 8.60
C ILE A 404 -6.77 -18.98 9.88
N ILE A 405 -6.12 -18.20 10.76
CA ILE A 405 -5.60 -18.70 12.04
C ILE A 405 -6.72 -19.28 12.93
N ARG A 406 -7.88 -18.62 13.01
CA ARG A 406 -9.03 -19.12 13.78
C ARG A 406 -9.64 -20.39 13.19
N LEU A 407 -9.78 -20.45 11.86
CA LEU A 407 -10.29 -21.63 11.16
C LEU A 407 -9.32 -22.81 11.30
N LEU A 408 -8.02 -22.55 11.21
CA LEU A 408 -6.97 -23.53 11.42
C LEU A 408 -7.04 -24.09 12.85
N ASN A 409 -7.13 -23.22 13.85
CA ASN A 409 -7.28 -23.63 15.26
C ASN A 409 -8.52 -24.48 15.48
N LEU A 410 -9.66 -24.08 14.89
CA LEU A 410 -10.89 -24.88 14.96
C LEU A 410 -10.67 -26.27 14.32
N LEU A 411 -10.12 -26.33 13.11
CA LEU A 411 -9.92 -27.58 12.38
C LEU A 411 -9.13 -28.62 13.18
N VAL A 412 -8.09 -28.18 13.90
CA VAL A 412 -7.21 -29.06 14.67
C VAL A 412 -7.58 -29.18 16.16
N SER A 413 -8.69 -28.59 16.59
CA SER A 413 -9.04 -28.46 18.01
C SER A 413 -9.25 -29.78 18.76
N HIS A 414 -9.59 -30.87 18.05
CA HIS A 414 -9.74 -32.20 18.64
C HIS A 414 -8.42 -32.98 18.70
N ASP A 415 -7.37 -32.55 17.99
CA ASP A 415 -6.07 -33.23 17.98
C ASP A 415 -5.25 -32.86 19.23
N LYS A 416 -5.11 -33.84 20.12
CA LYS A 416 -4.37 -33.70 21.39
C LYS A 416 -2.85 -33.62 21.21
N HIS A 417 -2.32 -33.99 20.06
CA HIS A 417 -0.88 -33.96 19.76
C HIS A 417 -0.48 -32.74 18.92
N ASN A 418 -1.45 -31.89 18.58
CA ASN A 418 -1.21 -30.76 17.70
C ASN A 418 -0.32 -29.70 18.35
N GLN A 419 0.61 -29.18 17.55
CA GLN A 419 1.49 -28.07 17.87
C GLN A 419 1.00 -26.85 17.09
N PHE A 420 -0.14 -26.32 17.52
CA PHE A 420 -0.85 -25.27 16.79
C PHE A 420 0.05 -24.07 16.46
N GLU A 421 0.91 -23.70 17.40
CA GLU A 421 1.84 -22.58 17.27
C GLU A 421 2.81 -22.83 16.12
N HIS A 422 3.30 -24.06 15.97
CA HIS A 422 4.18 -24.46 14.87
C HIS A 422 3.43 -24.47 13.54
N LEU A 423 2.19 -24.98 13.55
CA LEU A 423 1.32 -25.05 12.38
C LEU A 423 0.90 -23.66 11.87
N ALA A 424 0.76 -22.66 12.74
CA ALA A 424 0.35 -21.30 12.38
C ALA A 424 1.44 -20.50 11.67
N LEU A 425 2.73 -20.74 11.97
CA LEU A 425 3.84 -19.91 11.48
C LEU A 425 3.97 -19.83 9.96
N PRO A 426 3.82 -20.92 9.17
CA PRO A 426 3.86 -20.82 7.72
C PRO A 426 2.81 -19.86 7.15
N VAL A 427 1.63 -19.73 7.77
CA VAL A 427 0.59 -18.76 7.34
C VAL A 427 1.09 -17.33 7.51
N TYR A 428 1.69 -17.02 8.66
CA TYR A 428 2.25 -15.71 8.93
C TYR A 428 3.40 -15.36 7.98
N GLY A 429 4.32 -16.30 7.75
CA GLY A 429 5.41 -16.15 6.80
C GLY A 429 4.90 -15.90 5.38
N TYR A 430 3.88 -16.65 4.94
CA TYR A 430 3.27 -16.51 3.62
C TYR A 430 2.58 -15.15 3.47
N VAL A 431 1.83 -14.69 4.47
CA VAL A 431 1.19 -13.37 4.42
C VAL A 431 2.23 -12.24 4.38
N ASN A 432 3.31 -12.34 5.15
CA ASN A 432 4.40 -11.36 5.07
C ASN A 432 5.05 -11.34 3.67
N TYR A 433 5.26 -12.52 3.06
CA TYR A 433 5.73 -12.64 1.67
C TYR A 433 4.81 -11.90 0.70
N LEU A 434 3.49 -12.10 0.81
CA LEU A 434 2.52 -11.43 -0.07
C LEU A 434 2.59 -9.91 0.05
N ILE A 435 2.70 -9.37 1.27
CA ILE A 435 2.77 -7.92 1.46
C ILE A 435 4.10 -7.34 0.94
N GLU A 436 5.20 -8.09 0.97
CA GLU A 436 6.52 -7.61 0.54
C GLU A 436 6.77 -7.76 -0.96
N TYR A 437 6.41 -8.92 -1.52
CA TYR A 437 6.74 -9.28 -2.89
C TYR A 437 5.57 -9.07 -3.85
N CYS A 438 4.33 -9.24 -3.37
CA CYS A 438 3.10 -9.17 -4.16
C CYS A 438 2.23 -7.93 -3.83
N SER A 439 2.81 -6.89 -3.21
CA SER A 439 2.06 -5.75 -2.66
C SER A 439 1.10 -5.08 -3.65
N THR A 440 1.49 -4.96 -4.92
CA THR A 440 0.68 -4.35 -5.98
C THR A 440 -0.48 -5.22 -6.46
N THR A 441 -0.46 -6.53 -6.19
CA THR A 441 -1.45 -7.48 -6.70
C THR A 441 -2.49 -7.88 -5.66
N ILE A 442 -2.26 -7.59 -4.38
CA ILE A 442 -3.22 -7.84 -3.30
C ILE A 442 -4.56 -7.18 -3.61
N SER A 443 -5.65 -7.92 -3.44
CA SER A 443 -7.01 -7.49 -3.72
C SER A 443 -7.99 -8.08 -2.70
N ARG A 444 -9.11 -7.38 -2.49
CA ARG A 444 -10.18 -7.88 -1.62
C ARG A 444 -10.88 -9.13 -2.16
N LYS A 445 -10.81 -9.35 -3.48
CA LYS A 445 -11.48 -10.46 -4.13
C LYS A 445 -10.73 -11.75 -3.86
N THR A 446 -11.40 -12.75 -3.31
CA THR A 446 -10.89 -14.13 -3.37
C THR A 446 -10.94 -14.60 -4.83
N LEU A 447 -9.87 -15.23 -5.30
CA LEU A 447 -9.89 -15.92 -6.59
C LEU A 447 -10.41 -17.34 -6.41
N TYR A 448 -11.13 -17.83 -7.41
CA TYR A 448 -11.52 -19.22 -7.49
C TYR A 448 -11.49 -19.70 -8.93
N GLU A 449 -11.23 -20.99 -9.09
CA GLU A 449 -11.23 -21.62 -10.40
C GLU A 449 -12.68 -21.85 -10.83
N LYS A 450 -13.06 -21.33 -12.01
CA LYS A 450 -14.39 -21.58 -12.58
C LYS A 450 -14.52 -22.97 -13.20
N GLN A 451 -13.40 -23.65 -13.47
CA GLN A 451 -13.35 -24.99 -14.04
C GLN A 451 -12.67 -25.92 -13.04
N LEU A 452 -13.30 -27.06 -12.71
CA LEU A 452 -12.82 -27.99 -11.67
C LEU A 452 -11.68 -28.91 -12.15
N LYS A 453 -10.79 -28.42 -13.03
CA LYS A 453 -9.87 -29.27 -13.78
C LYS A 453 -8.48 -29.40 -13.16
N SER A 454 -8.13 -28.58 -12.17
CA SER A 454 -6.83 -28.67 -11.51
C SER A 454 -6.73 -29.88 -10.58
N ASP A 455 -5.66 -30.67 -10.77
CA ASP A 455 -5.22 -31.70 -9.83
C ASP A 455 -4.27 -31.14 -8.76
N VAL A 456 -4.01 -29.83 -8.78
CA VAL A 456 -3.25 -29.09 -7.76
C VAL A 456 -4.22 -28.22 -6.96
N SER A 457 -3.99 -28.12 -5.65
CA SER A 457 -4.81 -27.27 -4.78
C SER A 457 -4.68 -25.79 -5.14
N MET A 458 -5.70 -24.99 -4.85
CA MET A 458 -5.60 -23.55 -5.02
C MET A 458 -4.51 -22.97 -4.10
N PRO A 459 -3.69 -22.02 -4.58
CA PRO A 459 -2.69 -21.34 -3.76
C PRO A 459 -3.30 -20.52 -2.62
N PHE A 460 -2.60 -20.37 -1.50
CA PHE A 460 -3.01 -19.42 -0.45
C PHE A 460 -3.07 -17.97 -0.96
N ALA A 461 -2.20 -17.60 -1.90
CA ALA A 461 -2.18 -16.29 -2.56
C ALA A 461 -3.55 -15.88 -3.14
N TRP A 462 -4.35 -16.85 -3.61
CA TRP A 462 -5.68 -16.61 -4.17
C TRP A 462 -6.68 -16.11 -3.14
N LEU A 463 -6.50 -16.46 -1.87
CA LEU A 463 -7.28 -15.92 -0.77
C LEU A 463 -7.03 -14.41 -0.60
N PHE A 464 -5.94 -13.87 -1.12
CA PHE A 464 -5.63 -12.45 -1.08
C PHE A 464 -5.76 -11.78 -2.46
N GLY A 465 -6.39 -12.46 -3.42
CA GLY A 465 -6.63 -11.91 -4.75
C GLY A 465 -5.43 -11.90 -5.68
N VAL A 466 -4.34 -12.56 -5.29
CA VAL A 466 -3.07 -12.60 -6.04
C VAL A 466 -3.12 -13.75 -7.05
N THR A 467 -3.03 -13.43 -8.34
CA THR A 467 -3.15 -14.39 -9.46
C THR A 467 -1.83 -15.02 -9.90
N ILE A 468 -0.72 -14.34 -9.63
CA ILE A 468 0.62 -14.74 -10.05
C ILE A 468 1.54 -14.57 -8.84
N ASP A 469 2.05 -15.68 -8.34
CA ASP A 469 3.11 -15.75 -7.35
C ASP A 469 4.27 -16.55 -7.93
N ASP A 470 5.48 -16.03 -7.74
CA ASP A 470 6.71 -16.73 -8.08
C ASP A 470 6.92 -17.84 -7.03
N SER A 471 6.54 -19.07 -7.40
CA SER A 471 6.60 -20.25 -6.53
C SER A 471 8.03 -20.54 -6.07
N GLU A 472 9.05 -20.25 -6.89
CA GLU A 472 10.46 -20.44 -6.52
C GLU A 472 10.87 -19.39 -5.48
N GLN A 473 10.49 -18.12 -5.70
CA GLN A 473 10.76 -17.04 -4.75
C GLN A 473 10.05 -17.27 -3.41
N LEU A 474 8.78 -17.69 -3.43
CA LEU A 474 8.02 -18.05 -2.23
C LEU A 474 8.70 -19.19 -1.47
N THR A 475 9.12 -20.24 -2.17
CA THR A 475 9.81 -21.40 -1.58
C THR A 475 11.11 -20.96 -0.90
N ALA A 476 11.95 -20.21 -1.61
CA ALA A 476 13.20 -19.71 -1.06
C ALA A 476 12.97 -18.85 0.19
N TYR A 477 12.01 -17.93 0.13
CA TYR A 477 11.67 -17.03 1.22
C TYR A 477 11.17 -17.77 2.47
N LEU A 478 10.23 -18.72 2.31
CA LEU A 478 9.69 -19.48 3.43
C LEU A 478 10.73 -20.43 4.04
N LEU A 479 11.58 -21.06 3.23
CA LEU A 479 12.63 -21.95 3.74
C LEU A 479 13.76 -21.17 4.44
N GLU A 480 14.08 -19.96 3.99
CA GLU A 480 15.05 -19.10 4.67
C GLU A 480 14.60 -18.76 6.10
N LEU A 481 13.33 -18.38 6.26
CA LEU A 481 12.79 -17.98 7.56
C LEU A 481 12.38 -19.16 8.44
N LEU A 482 11.77 -20.18 7.85
CA LEU A 482 11.05 -21.26 8.53
C LEU A 482 11.38 -22.67 8.02
N GLY A 483 12.54 -22.88 7.39
CA GLY A 483 12.94 -24.18 6.84
C GLY A 483 13.10 -25.30 7.86
N ASP A 484 13.31 -24.98 9.13
CA ASP A 484 13.34 -25.94 10.23
C ASP A 484 11.94 -26.27 10.79
N ASN A 485 10.88 -25.60 10.31
CA ASN A 485 9.52 -25.94 10.69
C ASN A 485 8.96 -27.01 9.73
N PRO A 486 8.56 -28.20 10.23
CA PRO A 486 8.07 -29.29 9.37
C PRO A 486 6.79 -28.92 8.60
N TRP A 487 5.98 -28.00 9.13
CA TRP A 487 4.75 -27.55 8.47
C TRP A 487 5.01 -26.63 7.27
N THR A 488 6.20 -26.02 7.17
CA THR A 488 6.58 -25.18 6.02
C THR A 488 6.69 -26.02 4.75
N HIS A 489 7.36 -27.17 4.81
CA HIS A 489 7.47 -28.07 3.67
C HIS A 489 6.10 -28.61 3.25
N ALA A 490 5.28 -29.03 4.22
CA ALA A 490 3.93 -29.50 3.93
C ALA A 490 3.04 -28.43 3.27
N LEU A 491 3.22 -27.14 3.64
CA LEU A 491 2.52 -26.03 3.00
C LEU A 491 2.95 -25.89 1.54
N LEU A 492 4.27 -25.86 1.29
CA LEU A 492 4.85 -25.74 -0.05
C LEU A 492 4.42 -26.92 -0.95
N ASP A 493 4.41 -28.14 -0.42
CA ASP A 493 3.90 -29.31 -1.13
C ASP A 493 2.43 -29.13 -1.51
N ALA A 494 1.60 -28.58 -0.61
CA ALA A 494 0.20 -28.30 -0.90
C ALA A 494 -0.03 -27.13 -1.88
N GLU A 495 0.98 -26.30 -2.16
CA GLU A 495 0.94 -25.26 -3.20
C GLU A 495 1.32 -25.80 -4.58
N GLN A 496 2.19 -26.82 -4.64
CA GLN A 496 2.89 -27.20 -5.89
C GLN A 496 2.57 -28.62 -6.37
N GLN A 497 2.31 -29.56 -5.47
CA GLN A 497 2.17 -30.97 -5.81
C GLN A 497 0.77 -31.33 -6.28
N GLN A 498 0.70 -32.32 -7.17
CA GLN A 498 -0.57 -32.92 -7.59
C GLN A 498 -1.17 -33.78 -6.46
N LYS A 499 -2.49 -33.92 -6.47
CA LYS A 499 -3.26 -34.65 -5.44
C LYS A 499 -2.74 -36.05 -5.08
N GLN A 500 -2.10 -36.75 -6.02
CA GLN A 500 -1.57 -38.11 -5.83
C GLN A 500 -0.29 -38.14 -4.97
N HIS A 501 0.43 -37.02 -4.87
CA HIS A 501 1.71 -36.90 -4.16
C HIS A 501 1.59 -36.14 -2.84
N LEU A 502 0.37 -35.75 -2.43
CA LEU A 502 0.16 -35.02 -1.18
C LEU A 502 0.34 -35.96 0.03
N SER A 503 1.25 -35.57 0.94
CA SER A 503 1.38 -36.18 2.26
C SER A 503 0.16 -35.90 3.15
N ALA A 504 0.07 -36.61 4.28
CA ALA A 504 -0.97 -36.38 5.27
C ALA A 504 -0.99 -34.92 5.75
N GLU A 505 0.17 -34.35 6.00
CA GLU A 505 0.39 -32.98 6.44
C GLU A 505 0.02 -31.97 5.33
N ALA A 506 0.40 -32.25 4.08
CA ALA A 506 0.02 -31.39 2.94
C ALA A 506 -1.50 -31.39 2.71
N GLN A 507 -2.17 -32.53 2.93
CA GLN A 507 -3.64 -32.61 2.87
C GLN A 507 -4.32 -31.70 3.91
N LEU A 508 -3.72 -31.50 5.09
CA LEU A 508 -4.24 -30.55 6.08
C LEU A 508 -4.26 -29.12 5.52
N TRP A 509 -3.18 -28.74 4.82
CA TRP A 509 -3.09 -27.45 4.15
C TRP A 509 -4.11 -27.30 3.02
N VAL A 510 -4.40 -28.37 2.27
CA VAL A 510 -5.51 -28.37 1.31
C VAL A 510 -6.85 -28.16 2.02
N ALA A 511 -7.11 -28.88 3.11
CA ALA A 511 -8.36 -28.76 3.86
C ALA A 511 -8.61 -27.34 4.38
N ILE A 512 -7.61 -26.69 4.99
CA ILE A 512 -7.77 -25.31 5.47
C ILE A 512 -8.04 -24.33 4.31
N LYS A 513 -7.37 -24.48 3.15
CA LYS A 513 -7.65 -23.64 1.97
C LYS A 513 -9.10 -23.78 1.52
N LEU A 514 -9.63 -25.01 1.51
CA LEU A 514 -11.03 -25.28 1.15
C LEU A 514 -12.03 -24.67 2.14
N VAL A 515 -11.77 -24.79 3.44
CA VAL A 515 -12.61 -24.20 4.49
C VAL A 515 -12.65 -22.69 4.37
N VAL A 516 -11.48 -22.05 4.23
CA VAL A 516 -11.37 -20.59 4.10
C VAL A 516 -12.09 -20.11 2.85
N THR A 517 -11.94 -20.81 1.72
CA THR A 517 -12.68 -20.52 0.50
C THR A 517 -14.19 -20.67 0.69
N LYS A 518 -14.66 -21.71 1.40
CA LYS A 518 -16.09 -21.88 1.68
C LYS A 518 -16.67 -20.73 2.53
N VAL A 519 -15.89 -20.20 3.48
CA VAL A 519 -16.28 -19.04 4.30
C VAL A 519 -16.38 -17.77 3.45
N PHE A 520 -15.35 -17.47 2.66
CA PHE A 520 -15.28 -16.23 1.88
C PHE A 520 -15.99 -16.27 0.53
N GLN A 521 -16.28 -17.46 0.02
CA GLN A 521 -17.00 -17.74 -1.22
C GLN A 521 -17.88 -18.99 -1.06
N PRO A 522 -19.05 -18.86 -0.42
CA PRO A 522 -19.95 -19.99 -0.15
C PRO A 522 -20.38 -20.76 -1.40
N ASP A 523 -20.45 -20.07 -2.54
CA ASP A 523 -20.86 -20.61 -3.84
C ASP A 523 -19.71 -21.28 -4.62
N ALA A 524 -18.49 -21.29 -4.08
CA ALA A 524 -17.36 -21.95 -4.72
C ALA A 524 -17.62 -23.47 -4.80
N ILE A 525 -17.49 -24.03 -6.00
CA ILE A 525 -17.66 -25.46 -6.24
C ILE A 525 -16.34 -26.16 -5.95
N GLN A 526 -16.39 -27.26 -5.19
CA GLN A 526 -15.24 -28.10 -4.89
C GLN A 526 -15.23 -29.32 -5.82
N SER A 527 -14.05 -29.77 -6.23
CA SER A 527 -13.89 -31.00 -7.01
C SER A 527 -14.12 -32.23 -6.12
N SER A 528 -14.39 -33.38 -6.74
CA SER A 528 -14.58 -34.64 -5.99
C SER A 528 -13.37 -35.02 -5.14
N TRP A 529 -12.16 -34.76 -5.63
CA TRP A 529 -10.93 -35.04 -4.89
C TRP A 529 -10.74 -34.09 -3.72
N GLN A 530 -11.10 -32.81 -3.87
CA GLN A 530 -11.04 -31.82 -2.78
C GLN A 530 -12.01 -32.20 -1.65
N THR A 531 -13.24 -32.58 -1.99
CA THR A 531 -14.20 -33.09 -1.01
C THR A 531 -13.67 -34.33 -0.31
N HIS A 532 -13.09 -35.28 -1.05
CA HIS A 532 -12.53 -36.49 -0.48
C HIS A 532 -11.36 -36.20 0.47
N THR A 533 -10.42 -35.33 0.08
CA THR A 533 -9.31 -34.90 0.93
C THR A 533 -9.80 -34.23 2.20
N PHE A 534 -10.83 -33.36 2.10
CA PHE A 534 -11.40 -32.71 3.27
C PHE A 534 -12.01 -33.70 4.27
N GLU A 535 -12.83 -34.65 3.79
CA GLU A 535 -13.42 -35.68 4.64
C GLU A 535 -12.36 -36.60 5.29
N GLN A 536 -11.29 -36.94 4.55
CA GLN A 536 -10.16 -37.71 5.10
C GLN A 536 -9.45 -36.95 6.24
N VAL A 537 -9.20 -35.66 6.06
CA VAL A 537 -8.56 -34.81 7.08
C VAL A 537 -9.46 -34.68 8.30
N LEU A 538 -10.75 -34.44 8.13
CA LEU A 538 -11.71 -34.38 9.22
C LEU A 538 -11.71 -35.67 10.04
N LYS A 539 -11.77 -36.82 9.37
CA LYS A 539 -11.73 -38.13 10.04
C LYS A 539 -10.44 -38.34 10.83
N ARG A 540 -9.29 -37.91 10.29
CA ARG A 540 -7.99 -38.01 10.99
C ARG A 540 -7.92 -37.11 12.22
N LEU A 541 -8.61 -35.98 12.19
CA LEU A 541 -8.70 -35.01 13.28
C LEU A 541 -9.91 -35.27 14.19
N ASP A 542 -10.45 -36.49 14.22
CA ASP A 542 -11.55 -36.91 15.09
C ASP A 542 -12.85 -36.08 14.97
N TRP A 543 -13.11 -35.49 13.78
CA TRP A 543 -14.42 -34.93 13.44
C TRP A 543 -15.35 -36.03 12.93
N GLN A 544 -16.63 -36.00 13.36
CA GLN A 544 -17.60 -37.03 12.96
C GLN A 544 -18.11 -36.83 11.54
N SER A 545 -18.26 -35.58 11.10
CA SER A 545 -18.70 -35.22 9.74
C SER A 545 -18.33 -33.79 9.38
N SER A 546 -18.32 -33.48 8.08
CA SER A 546 -18.22 -32.12 7.58
C SER A 546 -19.37 -31.22 8.05
N GLU A 547 -20.59 -31.75 8.18
CA GLU A 547 -21.72 -31.01 8.74
C GLU A 547 -21.43 -30.55 10.18
N GLN A 548 -20.95 -31.46 11.03
CA GLN A 548 -20.59 -31.12 12.41
C GLN A 548 -19.52 -30.02 12.43
N PHE A 549 -18.47 -30.15 11.62
CA PHE A 549 -17.43 -29.12 11.54
C PHE A 549 -17.99 -27.76 11.09
N TYR A 550 -18.78 -27.73 10.00
CA TYR A 550 -19.34 -26.49 9.47
C TYR A 550 -20.32 -25.81 10.44
N THR A 551 -21.02 -26.56 11.30
CA THR A 551 -21.89 -25.96 12.35
C THR A 551 -21.11 -25.20 13.43
N GLN A 552 -19.81 -25.46 13.60
CA GLN A 552 -18.98 -24.75 14.57
C GLN A 552 -18.41 -23.43 14.02
N ILE A 553 -18.29 -23.28 12.70
CA ILE A 553 -17.70 -22.07 12.08
C ILE A 553 -18.39 -20.76 12.51
N PRO A 554 -19.74 -20.67 12.59
CA PRO A 554 -20.42 -19.45 13.02
C PRO A 554 -19.99 -18.95 14.41
N SER A 555 -19.57 -19.85 15.32
CA SER A 555 -19.08 -19.48 16.66
C SER A 555 -17.81 -18.62 16.63
N LEU A 556 -17.05 -18.67 15.53
CA LEU A 556 -15.82 -17.89 15.35
C LEU A 556 -16.08 -16.40 15.04
N GLY A 557 -17.35 -16.01 14.80
CA GLY A 557 -17.73 -14.64 14.51
C GLY A 557 -17.11 -14.09 13.22
N LEU A 558 -16.77 -14.96 12.27
CA LEU A 558 -16.21 -14.57 10.99
C LEU A 558 -17.32 -13.94 10.14
N SER A 559 -17.20 -12.65 9.85
CA SER A 559 -18.11 -11.98 8.92
C SER A 559 -17.51 -11.95 7.52
N ASN A 560 -18.34 -12.14 6.49
CA ASN A 560 -17.98 -11.74 5.13
C ASN A 560 -18.03 -10.22 5.05
N SER A 561 -17.10 -9.53 5.72
CA SER A 561 -16.93 -8.09 5.52
C SER A 561 -16.26 -7.86 4.17
N VAL A 562 -17.05 -7.94 3.10
CA VAL A 562 -16.68 -7.46 1.76
C VAL A 562 -16.46 -5.96 1.80
#